data_AF-M4VD59-F1
#
_entry.id   AF-M4VD59-F1
#
_cell.length_a   1.000
_cell.length_b   1.000
_cell.length_c   1.000
_cell.angle_alpha   90.00
_cell.angle_beta   90.00
_cell.angle_gamma   90.00
#
_symmetry.space_group_name_H-M   'P 1'
#
loop_
_entity.id
_entity.type
_entity.pdbx_description
1 polymer ?
#
loop_
_entity_poly.entity_id
_entity_poly.type
_entity_poly.pdbx_seq_one_letter_code
_entity_poly.pdbx_strand_id
1 'polypeptide(L)'
;MKFIALIFFVFSSIASAKSNETQQWTQLRHTQEGPNEPEVFQREYIVTSSELHSAVQTYGVYTCVALVIYDPQTKQGLLAHLDSGVDLNSLRFLARDFDLKRMKISILGGQPTDSFNLHQKIKNKIQELGGHVQLSLFNRAGSDMSLRLNLETGEVSFYAERLPSTPPDMALAKIQRLKYESRLYRHPESIGGGDLIDPITLPIESGFPLPY
;
A
#
# COMPACT_ATOMS: atom_id res chain seq x y z
N MET A 1 -38.66 5.32 35.63
CA MET A 1 -37.51 4.41 35.45
C MET A 1 -37.46 3.91 34.00
N LYS A 2 -36.65 4.52 33.13
CA LYS A 2 -36.40 4.06 31.74
C LYS A 2 -35.00 4.52 31.32
N PHE A 3 -33.95 3.79 31.71
CA PHE A 3 -32.56 4.12 31.33
C PHE A 3 -31.61 2.91 31.17
N ILE A 4 -32.11 1.67 31.12
CA ILE A 4 -31.26 0.46 31.14
C ILE A 4 -31.11 -0.22 29.76
N ALA A 5 -31.99 0.06 28.79
CA ALA A 5 -31.98 -0.65 27.51
C ALA A 5 -30.91 -0.18 26.48
N LEU A 6 -30.28 0.98 26.68
CA LEU A 6 -29.34 1.55 25.70
C LEU A 6 -27.92 0.97 25.81
N ILE A 7 -27.55 0.44 26.98
CA ILE A 7 -26.17 -0.02 27.25
C ILE A 7 -25.88 -1.37 26.57
N PHE A 8 -26.86 -2.29 26.51
CA PHE A 8 -26.66 -3.62 25.92
C PHE A 8 -26.39 -3.60 24.40
N PHE A 9 -27.03 -2.70 23.66
CA PHE A 9 -26.83 -2.61 22.20
C PHE A 9 -25.43 -2.14 21.81
N VAL A 10 -24.82 -1.27 22.61
CA VAL A 10 -23.48 -0.72 22.33
C VAL A 10 -22.40 -1.80 22.53
N PHE A 11 -22.52 -2.64 23.56
CA PHE A 11 -21.54 -3.71 23.82
C PHE A 11 -21.57 -4.83 22.77
N SER A 12 -22.75 -5.23 22.28
CA SER A 12 -22.85 -6.25 21.24
C SER A 12 -22.25 -5.81 19.89
N SER A 13 -22.38 -4.52 19.54
CA SER A 13 -21.80 -3.94 18.32
C SER A 13 -20.26 -3.97 18.32
N ILE A 14 -19.64 -3.61 19.45
CA ILE A 14 -18.17 -3.57 19.58
C ILE A 14 -17.56 -4.97 19.51
N ALA A 15 -18.20 -5.98 20.11
CA ALA A 15 -17.74 -7.35 20.05
C ALA A 15 -17.77 -7.92 18.61
N SER A 16 -18.85 -7.63 17.86
CA SER A 16 -19.00 -8.07 16.48
C SER A 16 -18.01 -7.42 15.51
N ALA A 17 -17.65 -6.15 15.72
CA ALA A 17 -16.64 -5.47 14.91
C ALA A 17 -15.24 -6.05 15.13
N LYS A 18 -14.86 -6.32 16.40
CA LYS A 18 -13.55 -6.92 16.73
C LYS A 18 -13.39 -8.36 16.21
N SER A 19 -14.47 -9.16 16.20
CA SER A 19 -14.41 -10.51 15.63
C SER A 19 -14.19 -10.51 14.12
N ASN A 20 -14.77 -9.54 13.41
CA ASN A 20 -14.65 -9.43 11.95
C ASN A 20 -13.21 -9.04 11.53
N GLU A 21 -12.61 -8.07 12.21
CA GLU A 21 -11.22 -7.66 11.95
C GLU A 21 -10.23 -8.79 12.23
N THR A 22 -10.39 -9.51 13.35
CA THR A 22 -9.55 -10.67 13.69
C THR A 22 -9.68 -11.78 12.63
N GLN A 23 -10.89 -12.02 12.12
CA GLN A 23 -11.11 -12.98 11.03
C GLN A 23 -10.41 -12.56 9.74
N GLN A 24 -10.44 -11.28 9.38
CA GLN A 24 -9.75 -10.74 8.20
C GLN A 24 -8.23 -10.91 8.29
N TRP A 25 -7.63 -10.67 9.46
CA TRP A 25 -6.20 -10.91 9.69
C TRP A 25 -5.82 -12.37 9.51
N THR A 26 -6.65 -13.30 9.99
CA THR A 26 -6.37 -14.75 9.91
C THR A 26 -6.47 -15.28 8.47
N GLN A 27 -7.16 -14.56 7.59
CA GLN A 27 -7.31 -14.94 6.18
C GLN A 27 -6.08 -14.58 5.33
N LEU A 28 -5.27 -13.62 5.77
CA LEU A 28 -4.08 -13.21 5.03
C LEU A 28 -2.95 -14.22 5.26
N ARG A 29 -2.44 -14.79 4.17
CA ARG A 29 -1.34 -15.74 4.22
C ARG A 29 -0.02 -15.03 4.44
N HIS A 30 0.94 -15.74 5.03
CA HIS A 30 2.35 -15.35 5.01
C HIS A 30 3.05 -16.07 3.85
N THR A 31 3.64 -15.31 2.94
CA THR A 31 4.38 -15.81 1.78
C THR A 31 5.87 -15.50 1.88
N GLN A 32 6.68 -16.22 1.11
CA GLN A 32 8.08 -15.84 0.89
C GLN A 32 8.16 -14.82 -0.25
N GLU A 33 9.16 -13.96 -0.18
CA GLU A 33 9.56 -13.06 -1.26
C GLU A 33 9.95 -13.86 -2.52
N GLY A 34 9.51 -13.38 -3.69
CA GLY A 34 9.88 -13.96 -4.97
C GLY A 34 10.99 -13.17 -5.67
N PRO A 35 11.76 -13.80 -6.58
CA PRO A 35 12.78 -13.07 -7.33
C PRO A 35 12.12 -12.09 -8.31
N ASN A 36 12.71 -10.90 -8.46
CA ASN A 36 12.33 -9.87 -9.45
C ASN A 36 10.88 -9.36 -9.30
N GLU A 37 10.37 -9.25 -8.08
CA GLU A 37 9.07 -8.63 -7.81
C GLU A 37 9.25 -7.12 -7.61
N PRO A 38 8.62 -6.26 -8.43
CA PRO A 38 8.78 -4.82 -8.28
C PRO A 38 8.35 -4.35 -6.89
N GLU A 39 9.19 -3.53 -6.28
CA GLU A 39 9.00 -3.01 -4.94
C GLU A 39 8.61 -1.54 -4.96
N VAL A 40 7.40 -1.28 -4.48
CA VAL A 40 6.78 0.05 -4.42
C VAL A 40 7.23 0.73 -3.14
N PHE A 41 8.00 1.81 -3.29
CA PHE A 41 8.48 2.59 -2.17
C PHE A 41 7.42 3.57 -1.68
N GLN A 42 7.65 4.15 -0.50
CA GLN A 42 6.85 5.26 -0.01
C GLN A 42 6.70 6.36 -1.08
N ARG A 43 5.50 6.95 -1.18
CA ARG A 43 5.08 7.89 -2.25
C ARG A 43 5.23 7.34 -3.68
N GLU A 44 5.16 6.04 -3.86
CA GLU A 44 5.18 5.41 -5.18
C GLU A 44 3.90 4.60 -5.41
N TYR A 45 3.56 4.37 -6.68
CA TYR A 45 2.60 3.37 -7.11
C TYR A 45 3.09 2.65 -8.36
N ILE A 46 2.69 1.40 -8.52
CA ILE A 46 2.87 0.63 -9.75
C ILE A 46 1.50 0.21 -10.28
N VAL A 47 1.33 0.27 -11.61
CA VAL A 47 0.26 -0.41 -12.35
C VAL A 47 0.90 -1.48 -13.22
N THR A 48 0.51 -2.74 -13.06
CA THR A 48 1.09 -3.88 -13.79
C THR A 48 0.05 -4.97 -14.03
N SER A 49 0.39 -6.04 -14.74
CA SER A 49 -0.44 -7.24 -14.92
C SER A 49 0.37 -8.51 -14.66
N SER A 50 -0.33 -9.63 -14.57
CA SER A 50 0.30 -10.95 -14.41
C SER A 50 1.15 -11.39 -15.61
N GLU A 51 0.98 -10.74 -16.77
CA GLU A 51 1.81 -10.95 -17.96
C GLU A 51 3.22 -10.38 -17.82
N LEU A 52 3.41 -9.35 -16.98
CA LEU A 52 4.71 -8.70 -16.76
C LEU A 52 5.38 -9.19 -15.49
N HIS A 53 4.61 -9.31 -14.41
CA HIS A 53 5.14 -9.67 -13.09
C HIS A 53 4.20 -10.69 -12.45
N SER A 54 4.74 -11.70 -11.77
CA SER A 54 3.93 -12.65 -11.01
C SER A 54 3.30 -12.01 -9.76
N ALA A 55 4.01 -11.04 -9.18
CA ALA A 55 3.57 -10.26 -8.04
C ALA A 55 4.27 -8.89 -7.98
N VAL A 56 3.73 -8.00 -7.13
CA VAL A 56 4.37 -6.75 -6.72
C VAL A 56 4.32 -6.63 -5.21
N GLN A 57 5.27 -5.89 -4.62
CA GLN A 57 5.41 -5.81 -3.17
C GLN A 57 5.67 -4.40 -2.66
N THR A 58 5.43 -4.21 -1.37
CA THR A 58 5.87 -3.04 -0.59
C THR A 58 6.24 -3.52 0.81
N TYR A 59 7.19 -2.86 1.44
CA TYR A 59 7.61 -3.16 2.81
C TYR A 59 7.42 -1.96 3.73
N GLY A 60 7.50 -2.20 5.04
CA GLY A 60 7.60 -1.13 6.05
C GLY A 60 6.39 -0.20 6.13
N VAL A 61 5.19 -0.67 5.83
CA VAL A 61 3.96 0.16 5.86
C VAL A 61 3.53 0.36 7.32
N TYR A 62 4.21 1.26 8.04
CA TYR A 62 4.00 1.50 9.48
C TYR A 62 2.94 2.56 9.77
N THR A 63 3.27 3.84 9.54
CA THR A 63 2.33 4.97 9.60
C THR A 63 1.73 5.27 8.22
N CYS A 64 2.34 4.74 7.16
CA CYS A 64 1.84 4.82 5.80
C CYS A 64 0.63 3.90 5.59
N VAL A 65 0.01 4.01 4.43
CA VAL A 65 -1.14 3.19 4.02
C VAL A 65 -0.88 2.64 2.62
N ALA A 66 -1.02 1.34 2.45
CA ALA A 66 -1.01 0.68 1.16
C ALA A 66 -2.41 0.66 0.55
N LEU A 67 -2.52 1.11 -0.70
CA LEU A 67 -3.71 0.97 -1.53
C LEU A 67 -3.46 -0.11 -2.57
N VAL A 68 -4.32 -1.13 -2.59
CA VAL A 68 -4.29 -2.22 -3.57
C VAL A 68 -5.57 -2.18 -4.39
N ILE A 69 -5.45 -2.18 -5.71
CA ILE A 69 -6.58 -2.30 -6.65
C ILE A 69 -6.27 -3.44 -7.60
N TYR A 70 -7.24 -4.30 -7.87
CA TYR A 70 -7.04 -5.48 -8.72
C TYR A 70 -8.24 -5.75 -9.61
N ASP A 71 -7.97 -5.93 -10.90
CA ASP A 71 -8.94 -6.37 -11.90
C ASP A 71 -8.89 -7.90 -12.07
N PRO A 72 -9.91 -8.64 -11.63
CA PRO A 72 -9.92 -10.09 -11.80
C PRO A 72 -10.06 -10.55 -13.26
N GLN A 73 -10.55 -9.68 -14.17
CA GLN A 73 -10.75 -10.01 -15.58
C GLN A 73 -9.44 -9.90 -16.37
N THR A 74 -8.73 -8.78 -16.20
CA THR A 74 -7.49 -8.49 -16.95
C THR A 74 -6.23 -8.88 -16.19
N LYS A 75 -6.35 -9.34 -14.94
CA LYS A 75 -5.21 -9.66 -14.06
C LYS A 75 -4.28 -8.47 -13.83
N GLN A 76 -4.83 -7.27 -13.98
CA GLN A 76 -4.13 -6.02 -13.75
C GLN A 76 -4.21 -5.63 -12.28
N GLY A 77 -3.09 -5.25 -11.69
CA GLY A 77 -2.98 -4.78 -10.32
C GLY A 77 -2.42 -3.37 -10.25
N LEU A 78 -2.83 -2.63 -9.23
CA LEU A 78 -2.18 -1.44 -8.72
C LEU A 78 -1.82 -1.65 -7.26
N LEU A 79 -0.58 -1.31 -6.90
CA LEU A 79 -0.11 -1.20 -5.53
C LEU A 79 0.48 0.19 -5.34
N ALA A 80 0.03 0.92 -4.33
CA ALA A 80 0.54 2.24 -3.97
C ALA A 80 0.88 2.30 -2.48
N HIS A 81 2.02 2.90 -2.14
CA HIS A 81 2.46 3.12 -0.76
C HIS A 81 2.33 4.62 -0.43
N LEU A 82 1.24 4.98 0.23
CA LEU A 82 0.84 6.36 0.46
C LEU A 82 1.25 6.80 1.87
N ASP A 83 1.93 7.94 1.97
CA ASP A 83 2.20 8.59 3.25
C ASP A 83 1.33 9.84 3.45
N SER A 84 1.51 10.53 4.58
CA SER A 84 0.76 11.74 4.89
C SER A 84 1.12 12.95 4.02
N GLY A 85 2.22 12.89 3.26
CA GLY A 85 2.67 13.95 2.37
C GLY A 85 2.03 13.90 0.98
N VAL A 86 1.44 12.78 0.58
CA VAL A 86 0.80 12.64 -0.74
C VAL A 86 -0.44 13.52 -0.87
N ASP A 87 -0.53 14.29 -1.97
CA ASP A 87 -1.79 14.92 -2.39
C ASP A 87 -2.75 13.87 -2.93
N LEU A 88 -3.82 13.58 -2.20
CA LEU A 88 -4.83 12.59 -2.58
C LEU A 88 -5.64 12.97 -3.83
N ASN A 89 -5.59 14.23 -4.30
CA ASN A 89 -6.15 14.58 -5.60
C ASN A 89 -5.37 13.95 -6.77
N SER A 90 -4.10 13.60 -6.57
CA SER A 90 -3.33 12.85 -7.56
C SER A 90 -3.99 11.52 -7.91
N LEU A 91 -4.75 10.90 -7.00
CA LEU A 91 -5.47 9.63 -7.23
C LEU A 91 -6.65 9.73 -8.22
N ARG A 92 -6.96 10.92 -8.77
CA ARG A 92 -8.03 11.07 -9.77
C ARG A 92 -7.79 10.26 -11.05
N PHE A 93 -6.54 9.92 -11.37
CA PHE A 93 -6.25 9.04 -12.51
C PHE A 93 -6.92 7.68 -12.37
N LEU A 94 -7.18 7.22 -11.13
CA LEU A 94 -7.82 5.94 -10.88
C LEU A 94 -9.20 5.84 -11.54
N ALA A 95 -10.03 6.88 -11.46
CA ALA A 95 -11.35 6.88 -12.09
C ALA A 95 -11.30 7.03 -13.62
N ARG A 96 -10.18 7.52 -14.16
CA ARG A 96 -9.95 7.62 -15.61
C ARG A 96 -9.49 6.29 -16.20
N ASP A 97 -8.59 5.62 -15.50
CA ASP A 97 -7.84 4.47 -16.03
C ASP A 97 -8.45 3.12 -15.60
N PHE A 98 -9.32 3.11 -14.58
CA PHE A 98 -9.93 1.90 -14.03
C PHE A 98 -11.44 2.05 -13.85
N ASP A 99 -12.19 0.99 -14.16
CA ASP A 99 -13.59 0.86 -13.72
C ASP A 99 -13.63 0.39 -12.26
N LEU A 100 -13.54 1.32 -11.31
CA LEU A 100 -13.42 1.00 -9.88
C LEU A 100 -14.61 0.22 -9.30
N LYS A 101 -15.76 0.16 -9.98
CA LYS A 101 -16.94 -0.58 -9.51
C LYS A 101 -16.78 -2.09 -9.62
N ARG A 102 -15.97 -2.57 -10.57
CA ARG A 102 -15.69 -4.00 -10.77
C ARG A 102 -14.42 -4.49 -10.09
N MET A 103 -13.60 -3.57 -9.58
CA MET A 103 -12.28 -3.88 -9.02
C MET A 103 -12.37 -4.44 -7.61
N LYS A 104 -11.39 -5.25 -7.25
CA LYS A 104 -11.08 -5.56 -5.85
C LYS A 104 -10.18 -4.47 -5.28
N ILE A 105 -10.63 -3.74 -4.27
CA ILE A 105 -9.92 -2.65 -3.62
C ILE A 105 -9.70 -2.98 -2.15
N SER A 106 -8.43 -2.92 -1.74
CA SER A 106 -8.01 -3.11 -0.36
C SER A 106 -7.20 -1.90 0.12
N ILE A 107 -7.39 -1.51 1.38
CA ILE A 107 -6.62 -0.48 2.06
C ILE A 107 -6.00 -1.12 3.31
N LEU A 108 -4.68 -1.20 3.35
CA LEU A 108 -3.96 -1.91 4.40
C LEU A 108 -2.92 -1.00 5.05
N GLY A 109 -2.71 -1.18 6.34
CA GLY A 109 -1.67 -0.48 7.09
C GLY A 109 -2.16 0.77 7.81
N GLY A 110 -1.18 1.47 8.37
CA GLY A 110 -1.39 2.62 9.23
C GLY A 110 -1.68 2.23 10.68
N GLN A 111 -1.43 3.16 11.61
CA GLN A 111 -1.74 2.97 13.02
C GLN A 111 -3.16 3.47 13.33
N PRO A 112 -3.92 2.77 14.18
CA PRO A 112 -5.25 3.20 14.62
C PRO A 112 -5.31 4.59 15.28
N THR A 113 -4.17 5.08 15.79
CA THR A 113 -4.07 6.40 16.43
C THR A 113 -3.48 7.45 15.50
N ASP A 114 -2.32 7.15 14.89
CA ASP A 114 -1.48 8.19 14.28
C ASP A 114 -1.83 8.44 12.81
N SER A 115 -2.23 7.40 12.08
CA SER A 115 -2.53 7.50 10.65
C SER A 115 -3.96 7.09 10.28
N PHE A 116 -4.83 6.98 11.29
CA PHE A 116 -6.27 6.83 11.11
C PHE A 116 -6.84 7.83 10.11
N ASN A 117 -6.41 9.09 10.21
CA ASN A 117 -6.85 10.16 9.31
C ASN A 117 -6.45 9.89 7.85
N LEU A 118 -5.23 9.41 7.58
CA LEU A 118 -4.80 9.10 6.21
C LEU A 118 -5.61 7.93 5.65
N HIS A 119 -5.76 6.86 6.44
CA HIS A 119 -6.52 5.68 6.04
C HIS A 119 -7.98 6.05 5.68
N GLN A 120 -8.66 6.83 6.53
CA GLN A 120 -10.02 7.27 6.25
C GLN A 120 -10.10 8.23 5.05
N LYS A 121 -9.13 9.13 4.89
CA LYS A 121 -9.07 10.03 3.72
C LYS A 121 -8.93 9.24 2.42
N ILE A 122 -8.08 8.21 2.37
CA ILE A 122 -7.93 7.35 1.20
C ILE A 122 -9.24 6.60 0.92
N LYS A 123 -9.84 5.98 1.95
CA LYS A 123 -11.13 5.28 1.83
C LYS A 123 -12.22 6.19 1.25
N ASN A 124 -12.38 7.38 1.81
CA ASN A 124 -13.35 8.37 1.33
C ASN A 124 -13.05 8.81 -0.10
N LYS A 125 -11.76 8.98 -0.45
CA LYS A 125 -11.36 9.33 -1.81
C LYS A 125 -11.72 8.24 -2.83
N ILE A 126 -11.50 6.97 -2.49
CA ILE A 126 -11.90 5.84 -3.35
C ILE A 126 -13.42 5.81 -3.55
N GLN A 127 -14.19 6.06 -2.48
CA GLN A 127 -15.65 6.13 -2.57
C GLN A 127 -16.13 7.30 -3.43
N GLU A 128 -15.52 8.48 -3.30
CA GLU A 128 -15.76 9.64 -4.16
C GLU A 128 -15.51 9.31 -5.64
N LEU A 129 -14.47 8.51 -5.93
CA LEU A 129 -14.13 8.05 -7.27
C LEU A 129 -15.02 6.89 -7.77
N GLY A 130 -16.01 6.46 -6.98
CA GLY A 130 -16.97 5.42 -7.35
C GLY A 130 -16.53 3.98 -7.07
N GLY A 131 -15.42 3.79 -6.35
CA GLY A 131 -14.95 2.49 -5.91
C GLY A 131 -15.55 2.03 -4.58
N HIS A 132 -15.46 0.72 -4.32
CA HIS A 132 -15.86 0.13 -3.04
C HIS A 132 -14.71 -0.67 -2.43
N VAL A 133 -14.30 -0.30 -1.22
CA VAL A 133 -13.22 -0.96 -0.47
C VAL A 133 -13.76 -2.24 0.18
N GLN A 134 -13.33 -3.42 -0.28
CA GLN A 134 -13.77 -4.69 0.31
C GLN A 134 -12.94 -5.10 1.53
N LEU A 135 -11.66 -4.75 1.58
CA LEU A 135 -10.77 -5.04 2.70
C LEU A 135 -10.15 -3.75 3.23
N SER A 136 -10.26 -3.52 4.53
CA SER A 136 -9.75 -2.33 5.20
C SER A 136 -9.18 -2.76 6.55
N LEU A 137 -7.87 -2.64 6.72
CA LEU A 137 -7.16 -3.23 7.85
C LEU A 137 -6.04 -2.31 8.32
N PHE A 138 -6.04 -2.00 9.62
CA PHE A 138 -4.97 -1.23 10.27
C PHE A 138 -3.88 -2.16 10.77
N ASN A 139 -2.67 -1.64 10.96
CA ASN A 139 -1.61 -2.36 11.68
C ASN A 139 -2.02 -2.65 13.12
N ARG A 140 -1.42 -3.72 13.68
CA ARG A 140 -1.41 -3.88 15.14
C ARG A 140 -0.53 -2.79 15.74
N ALA A 141 -0.90 -2.33 16.93
CA ALA A 141 -0.17 -1.26 17.62
C ALA A 141 1.32 -1.59 17.71
N GLY A 142 2.18 -0.69 17.23
CA GLY A 142 3.63 -0.86 17.26
C GLY A 142 4.20 -1.84 16.22
N SER A 143 3.40 -2.30 15.26
CA SER A 143 3.85 -3.13 14.15
C SER A 143 3.72 -2.42 12.82
N ASP A 144 4.58 -2.76 11.88
CA ASP A 144 4.48 -2.49 10.46
C ASP A 144 4.00 -3.73 9.69
N MET A 145 3.74 -3.55 8.40
CA MET A 145 3.43 -4.67 7.51
C MET A 145 4.18 -4.55 6.19
N SER A 146 4.61 -5.71 5.69
CA SER A 146 5.09 -5.88 4.33
C SER A 146 4.08 -6.70 3.56
N LEU A 147 3.68 -6.17 2.40
CA LEU A 147 2.55 -6.64 1.62
C LEU A 147 3.00 -7.08 0.24
N ARG A 148 2.42 -8.17 -0.24
CA ARG A 148 2.63 -8.70 -1.58
C ARG A 148 1.28 -8.91 -2.25
N LEU A 149 1.14 -8.47 -3.49
CA LEU A 149 -0.02 -8.70 -4.34
C LEU A 149 0.35 -9.75 -5.38
N ASN A 150 -0.28 -10.92 -5.32
CA ASN A 150 -0.21 -11.91 -6.40
C ASN A 150 -1.10 -11.46 -7.56
N LEU A 151 -0.52 -11.27 -8.75
CA LEU A 151 -1.25 -10.72 -9.90
C LEU A 151 -2.10 -11.76 -10.63
N GLU A 152 -1.76 -13.05 -10.51
CA GLU A 152 -2.58 -14.13 -11.07
C GLU A 152 -3.92 -14.28 -10.33
N THR A 153 -3.91 -14.14 -9.00
CA THR A 153 -5.08 -14.41 -8.14
C THR A 153 -5.75 -13.15 -7.60
N GLY A 154 -5.01 -12.05 -7.48
CA GLY A 154 -5.40 -10.85 -6.74
C GLY A 154 -5.35 -11.03 -5.23
N GLU A 155 -4.67 -12.07 -4.75
CA GLU A 155 -4.47 -12.32 -3.31
C GLU A 155 -3.44 -11.34 -2.76
N VAL A 156 -3.82 -10.65 -1.69
CA VAL A 156 -2.88 -9.88 -0.87
C VAL A 156 -2.37 -10.78 0.25
N SER A 157 -1.07 -10.85 0.44
CA SER A 157 -0.42 -11.61 1.49
C SER A 157 0.60 -10.76 2.24
N PHE A 158 0.89 -11.16 3.48
CA PHE A 158 2.04 -10.62 4.21
C PHE A 158 3.30 -11.39 3.80
N TYR A 159 4.46 -10.75 3.88
CA TYR A 159 5.73 -11.45 3.75
C TYR A 159 6.73 -10.92 4.76
N ALA A 160 7.77 -11.71 5.04
CA ALA A 160 8.93 -11.26 5.79
C ALA A 160 10.02 -10.95 4.79
N GLU A 161 10.36 -9.66 4.65
CA GLU A 161 11.47 -9.21 3.81
C GLU A 161 12.77 -9.83 4.31
N ARG A 162 13.51 -10.49 3.43
CA ARG A 162 14.81 -11.08 3.77
C ARG A 162 15.95 -10.32 3.13
N LEU A 163 15.76 -9.85 1.90
CA LEU A 163 16.73 -9.09 1.13
C LEU A 163 15.97 -8.05 0.32
N PRO A 164 16.41 -6.78 0.29
CA PRO A 164 15.79 -5.78 -0.57
C PRO A 164 15.85 -6.24 -2.03
N SER A 165 14.72 -6.17 -2.73
CA SER A 165 14.67 -6.51 -4.16
C SER A 165 15.22 -5.38 -5.04
N THR A 166 15.24 -4.15 -4.50
CA THR A 166 15.69 -2.95 -5.20
C THR A 166 17.20 -2.74 -5.07
N PRO A 167 17.93 -2.52 -6.18
CA PRO A 167 19.36 -2.18 -6.14
C PRO A 167 19.68 -0.96 -5.24
N PRO A 168 20.82 -0.93 -4.53
CA PRO A 168 21.11 0.13 -3.55
C PRO A 168 21.11 1.56 -4.10
N ASP A 169 21.60 1.76 -5.33
CA ASP A 169 21.62 3.04 -6.03
C ASP A 169 20.21 3.54 -6.37
N MET A 170 19.34 2.63 -6.82
CA MET A 170 17.93 2.91 -7.06
C MET A 170 17.20 3.23 -5.76
N ALA A 171 17.43 2.46 -4.69
CA ALA A 171 16.85 2.71 -3.39
C ALA A 171 17.25 4.10 -2.85
N LEU A 172 18.52 4.47 -3.00
CA LEU A 172 19.00 5.80 -2.60
C LEU A 172 18.32 6.92 -3.39
N ALA A 173 18.17 6.76 -4.71
CA ALA A 173 17.46 7.72 -5.56
C ALA A 173 15.98 7.86 -5.17
N LYS A 174 15.30 6.74 -4.89
CA LYS A 174 13.92 6.75 -4.36
C LYS A 174 13.83 7.48 -3.01
N ILE A 175 14.76 7.22 -2.08
CA ILE A 175 14.82 7.91 -0.78
C ILE A 175 15.07 9.42 -0.93
N GLN A 176 15.92 9.84 -1.87
CA GLN A 176 16.19 11.26 -2.09
C GLN A 176 14.95 12.02 -2.57
N ARG A 177 14.12 11.43 -3.43
CA ARG A 177 12.83 12.03 -3.87
C ARG A 177 11.94 12.39 -2.69
N LEU A 178 11.90 11.53 -1.65
CA LEU A 178 11.09 11.76 -0.46
C LEU A 178 11.46 13.02 0.32
N LYS A 179 12.73 13.44 0.25
CA LYS A 179 13.23 14.62 0.97
C LYS A 179 12.73 15.93 0.39
N TYR A 180 12.47 15.98 -0.91
CA TYR A 180 12.27 17.24 -1.63
C TYR A 180 10.88 17.40 -2.25
N GLU A 181 10.13 16.31 -2.45
CA GLU A 181 8.88 16.34 -3.20
C GLU A 181 7.76 15.57 -2.50
N SER A 182 6.55 16.12 -2.54
CA SER A 182 5.32 15.53 -2.01
C SER A 182 4.48 14.78 -3.05
N ARG A 183 4.96 14.70 -4.30
CA ARG A 183 4.22 14.08 -5.39
C ARG A 183 4.20 12.56 -5.25
N LEU A 184 3.19 11.93 -5.85
CA LEU A 184 3.08 10.48 -5.99
C LEU A 184 3.79 10.04 -7.28
N TYR A 185 4.83 9.22 -7.15
CA TYR A 185 5.64 8.73 -8.25
C TYR A 185 5.09 7.45 -8.86
N ARG A 186 5.22 7.31 -10.17
CA ARG A 186 4.91 6.06 -10.88
C ARG A 186 6.15 5.19 -10.97
N HIS A 187 6.06 3.93 -10.56
CA HIS A 187 7.14 2.97 -10.63
C HIS A 187 7.62 2.77 -12.08
N PRO A 188 8.94 2.73 -12.37
CA PRO A 188 9.48 2.61 -13.73
C PRO A 188 8.92 1.43 -14.51
N GLU A 189 8.71 0.31 -13.83
CA GLU A 189 8.19 -0.95 -14.38
C GLU A 189 6.66 -0.98 -14.54
N SER A 190 5.99 0.17 -14.40
CA SER A 190 4.55 0.26 -14.63
C SER A 190 4.18 0.14 -16.12
N ILE A 191 3.04 -0.48 -16.45
CA ILE A 191 2.47 -0.54 -17.80
C ILE A 191 2.35 0.87 -18.40
N GLY A 192 2.96 1.10 -19.56
CA GLY A 192 2.98 2.43 -20.19
C GLY A 192 4.07 3.37 -19.63
N GLY A 193 5.04 2.83 -18.87
CA GLY A 193 6.19 3.53 -18.34
C GLY A 193 5.93 4.23 -17.01
N GLY A 194 7.01 4.47 -16.26
CA GLY A 194 7.00 5.22 -15.00
C GLY A 194 7.99 6.39 -14.98
N ASP A 195 8.14 6.97 -13.79
CA ASP A 195 9.07 8.08 -13.56
C ASP A 195 10.52 7.59 -13.61
N LEU A 196 11.33 8.19 -14.48
CA LEU A 196 12.76 7.89 -14.60
C LEU A 196 13.47 8.09 -13.27
N ILE A 197 14.03 7.00 -12.74
CA ILE A 197 14.92 7.06 -11.59
C ILE A 197 16.30 7.33 -12.14
N ASP A 198 16.79 8.55 -11.98
CA ASP A 198 18.19 8.87 -12.24
C ASP A 198 18.99 8.30 -11.07
N PRO A 199 19.74 7.20 -11.27
CA PRO A 199 20.61 6.71 -10.23
C PRO A 199 21.58 7.84 -9.91
N ILE A 200 21.71 8.16 -8.62
CA ILE A 200 22.61 9.21 -8.20
C ILE A 200 24.01 8.73 -8.54
N THR A 201 24.61 9.27 -9.59
CA THR A 201 26.06 9.31 -9.72
C THR A 201 26.52 10.24 -8.61
N LEU A 202 26.69 9.71 -7.40
CA LEU A 202 27.35 10.46 -6.34
C LEU A 202 28.67 10.90 -6.97
N PRO A 203 29.01 12.20 -7.02
CA PRO A 203 30.40 12.55 -7.23
C PRO A 203 31.15 11.76 -6.17
N ILE A 204 32.13 10.95 -6.60
CA ILE A 204 33.05 10.27 -5.69
C ILE A 204 33.89 11.40 -5.07
N GLU A 205 33.28 12.17 -4.17
CA GLU A 205 34.03 13.00 -3.26
C GLU A 205 34.61 12.03 -2.24
N SER A 206 35.83 11.60 -2.55
CA SER A 206 36.72 10.86 -1.67
C SER A 206 36.81 11.59 -0.33
N GLY A 207 35.96 11.29 0.64
CA GLY A 207 36.06 11.99 1.91
C GLY A 207 34.97 11.80 2.96
N PHE A 208 33.79 11.27 2.65
CA PHE A 208 32.80 11.00 3.69
C PHE A 208 32.96 9.59 4.28
N PRO A 209 33.49 9.43 5.51
CA PRO A 209 33.48 8.15 6.18
C PRO A 209 32.03 7.77 6.48
N LEU A 210 31.63 6.58 6.02
CA LEU A 210 30.37 5.97 6.47
C LEU A 210 30.53 5.61 7.96
N PRO A 211 29.56 5.96 8.83
CA PRO A 211 29.55 5.43 10.18
C PRO A 211 29.27 3.93 10.12
N TYR A 212 30.21 3.15 10.67
CA TYR A 212 30.05 1.72 10.94
C TYR A 212 29.01 1.48 12.04
#